data_AF-A0A1I3CE25-F1
#
_entry.id   AF-A0A1I3CE25-F1
#
_cell.length_a   1.000
_cell.length_b   1.000
_cell.length_c   1.000
_cell.angle_alpha   90.00
_cell.angle_beta   90.00
_cell.angle_gamma   90.00
#
_symmetry.space_group_name_H-M   'P 1'
#
loop_
_entity.id
_entity.type
_entity.pdbx_description
1 polymer ?
#
loop_
_entity_poly.entity_id
_entity_poly.type
_entity_poly.pdbx_seq_one_letter_code
_entity_poly.pdbx_strand_id
1 'polypeptide(L)'
;MLSLEKPMVVDGITVYRDHADPSRFWYLPGRVALAHRTDGAPALSLLTYRPAQAGGVSKGGGYMMFESTLELPRATLSKIESRVSTEPGAVLPVTISPPPFENGTVQCIALDLQGSGGTDATPAPEGTFRATEQILGATVPTMDAANRAAFNLVLSQEGAIIMEQAIKQGLTPVGVVYSLQYLALRPSLDVTITAHLEQVYSGLSASLEGQYMYFKVGLEAALEWLKAQGAITVTVNKFSDDADLKDQEKWALQLFTDHLLAEWFTPTLAPGKPATPTPTPTPTPTPTPTPTPTPTPTPTPTPTPTPTPTPNPTPTPTPR
;
A
#
# COMPACT_ATOMS: atom_id res chain seq x y z
N MET A 1 -0.91 -5.87 -13.13
CA MET A 1 -0.52 -5.51 -11.73
C MET A 1 -0.80 -4.05 -11.50
N LEU A 2 -1.28 -3.69 -10.30
CA LEU A 2 -1.55 -2.31 -9.89
C LEU A 2 -0.32 -1.44 -10.12
N SER A 3 -0.48 -0.29 -10.79
CA SER A 3 0.54 0.73 -10.94
C SER A 3 0.29 1.87 -9.96
N LEU A 4 1.30 2.25 -9.19
CA LEU A 4 1.22 3.42 -8.29
C LEU A 4 1.39 4.75 -9.04
N GLU A 5 1.51 4.73 -10.36
CA GLU A 5 1.58 5.94 -11.17
C GLU A 5 0.22 6.65 -11.22
N LYS A 6 0.22 7.93 -10.86
CA LYS A 6 -0.92 8.87 -10.99
C LYS A 6 -2.23 8.32 -10.41
N PRO A 7 -2.33 8.17 -9.07
CA PRO A 7 -3.59 7.82 -8.43
C PRO A 7 -4.68 8.83 -8.76
N MET A 8 -5.92 8.36 -8.79
CA MET A 8 -7.10 9.23 -8.79
C MET A 8 -7.94 8.97 -7.54
N VAL A 9 -8.60 10.00 -7.03
CA VAL A 9 -9.50 9.88 -5.88
C VAL A 9 -10.93 10.12 -6.35
N VAL A 10 -11.81 9.16 -6.08
CA VAL A 10 -13.24 9.23 -6.40
C VAL A 10 -14.04 8.92 -5.15
N ASP A 11 -14.84 9.86 -4.67
CA ASP A 11 -15.68 9.70 -3.47
C ASP A 11 -14.85 9.32 -2.21
N GLY A 12 -13.61 9.79 -2.13
CA GLY A 12 -12.67 9.47 -1.05
C GLY A 12 -11.97 8.11 -1.19
N ILE A 13 -12.20 7.39 -2.29
CA ILE A 13 -11.54 6.11 -2.61
C ILE A 13 -10.42 6.35 -3.62
N THR A 14 -9.22 5.87 -3.30
CA THR A 14 -8.08 5.90 -4.22
C THR A 14 -8.21 4.78 -5.25
N VAL A 15 -8.01 5.12 -6.51
CA VAL A 15 -8.09 4.23 -7.66
C VAL A 15 -6.83 4.36 -8.49
N TYR A 16 -6.31 3.22 -8.93
CA TYR A 16 -5.08 3.07 -9.71
C TYR A 16 -5.36 2.36 -11.03
N ARG A 17 -4.45 2.53 -12.00
CA ARG A 17 -4.48 1.78 -13.26
C ARG A 17 -3.74 0.46 -13.15
N ASP A 18 -4.07 -0.49 -14.01
CA ASP A 18 -3.15 -1.60 -14.28
C ASP A 18 -2.01 -1.13 -15.20
N HIS A 19 -0.79 -1.61 -14.96
CA HIS A 19 0.37 -1.26 -15.80
C HIS A 19 0.30 -1.88 -17.21
N ALA A 20 -0.37 -3.02 -17.38
CA ALA A 20 -0.38 -3.79 -18.63
C ALA A 20 -1.74 -3.79 -19.32
N ASP A 21 -2.84 -3.70 -18.55
CA ASP A 21 -4.20 -3.76 -19.07
C ASP A 21 -4.88 -2.38 -18.99
N PRO A 22 -4.99 -1.64 -20.12
CA PRO A 22 -5.58 -0.29 -20.13
C PRO A 22 -7.10 -0.28 -19.88
N SER A 23 -7.75 -1.45 -19.82
CA SER A 23 -9.16 -1.56 -19.44
C SER A 23 -9.37 -1.78 -17.94
N ARG A 24 -8.30 -2.07 -17.18
CA ARG A 24 -8.39 -2.49 -15.79
C ARG A 24 -7.94 -1.43 -14.81
N PHE A 25 -8.74 -1.25 -13.76
CA PHE A 25 -8.50 -0.31 -12.68
C PHE A 25 -8.66 -0.98 -11.32
N TRP A 26 -7.89 -0.50 -10.35
CA TRP A 26 -7.80 -1.06 -9.02
C TRP A 26 -8.27 -0.04 -7.98
N TYR A 27 -9.33 -0.32 -7.24
CA TYR A 27 -9.76 0.57 -6.14
C TYR A 27 -9.24 0.07 -4.80
N LEU A 28 -8.79 0.98 -3.95
CA LEU A 28 -8.43 0.62 -2.57
C LEU A 28 -9.68 0.42 -1.71
N PRO A 29 -9.59 -0.41 -0.65
CA PRO A 29 -10.71 -0.60 0.27
C PRO A 29 -11.18 0.71 0.91
N GLY A 30 -12.48 0.80 1.18
CA GLY A 30 -13.09 1.97 1.81
C GLY A 30 -13.01 1.93 3.34
N ARG A 31 -13.84 2.76 3.97
CA ARG A 31 -14.04 2.71 5.42
C ARG A 31 -14.56 1.34 5.85
N VAL A 32 -14.18 0.93 7.05
CA VAL A 32 -14.75 -0.27 7.67
C VAL A 32 -16.24 -0.06 7.91
N ALA A 33 -17.04 -1.02 7.49
CA ALA A 33 -18.49 -1.01 7.67
C ALA A 33 -18.98 -2.31 8.29
N LEU A 34 -20.20 -2.29 8.81
CA LEU A 34 -20.92 -3.49 9.20
C LEU A 34 -21.44 -4.18 7.93
N ALA A 35 -21.17 -5.47 7.80
CA ALA A 35 -21.68 -6.27 6.70
C ALA A 35 -23.21 -6.39 6.80
N HIS A 36 -23.84 -6.73 5.67
CA HIS A 36 -25.27 -6.97 5.60
C HIS A 36 -25.53 -8.43 5.23
N ARG A 37 -26.54 -9.01 5.87
CA ARG A 37 -27.07 -10.32 5.55
C ARG A 37 -27.81 -10.29 4.21
N THR A 38 -28.15 -11.47 3.69
CA THR A 38 -28.89 -11.62 2.42
C THR A 38 -30.27 -10.96 2.41
N ASP A 39 -30.87 -10.77 3.59
CA ASP A 39 -32.15 -10.07 3.79
C ASP A 39 -31.98 -8.54 3.89
N GLY A 40 -30.75 -8.02 3.77
CA GLY A 40 -30.43 -6.60 3.89
C GLY A 40 -30.36 -6.11 5.33
N ALA A 41 -30.57 -6.96 6.34
CA ALA A 41 -30.36 -6.57 7.74
C ALA A 41 -28.86 -6.49 8.06
N PRO A 42 -28.43 -5.62 8.98
CA PRO A 42 -27.06 -5.62 9.46
C PRO A 42 -26.68 -7.00 10.04
N ALA A 43 -25.48 -7.48 9.70
CA ALA A 43 -24.91 -8.70 10.24
C ALA A 43 -24.40 -8.43 11.67
N LEU A 44 -25.33 -8.17 12.60
CA LEU A 44 -25.10 -7.87 13.99
C LEU A 44 -26.21 -8.50 14.84
N SER A 45 -25.82 -9.19 15.91
CA SER A 45 -26.73 -9.69 16.92
C SER A 45 -26.13 -9.52 18.31
N LEU A 46 -26.92 -9.01 19.25
CA LEU A 46 -26.58 -8.93 20.66
C LEU A 46 -27.57 -9.79 21.44
N LEU A 47 -27.08 -10.82 22.11
CA LEU A 47 -27.83 -11.64 23.06
C LEU A 47 -27.42 -11.23 24.46
N THR A 48 -28.38 -10.84 25.29
CA THR A 48 -28.14 -10.57 26.72
C THR A 48 -28.86 -11.61 27.57
N TYR A 49 -28.26 -11.97 28.70
CA TYR A 49 -28.86 -12.89 29.65
C TYR A 49 -28.67 -12.39 31.09
N ARG A 50 -29.61 -12.77 31.95
CA ARG A 50 -29.61 -12.47 33.38
C ARG A 50 -29.57 -13.78 34.17
N PRO A 51 -29.04 -13.76 35.41
CA PRO A 51 -29.05 -14.96 36.24
C PRO A 51 -30.47 -15.37 36.63
N ALA A 52 -30.65 -16.67 36.85
CA ALA A 52 -31.95 -17.26 37.19
C ALA A 52 -32.42 -16.91 38.62
N GLN A 53 -31.49 -16.59 39.54
CA GLN A 53 -31.79 -16.11 40.89
C GLN A 53 -31.08 -14.79 41.16
N ALA A 54 -31.82 -13.82 41.73
CA ALA A 54 -31.23 -12.60 42.26
C ALA A 54 -30.36 -12.95 43.48
N GLY A 55 -29.05 -12.69 43.41
CA GLY A 55 -28.10 -12.93 44.50
C GLY A 55 -27.25 -14.21 44.39
N GLY A 56 -27.34 -14.96 43.27
CA GLY A 56 -26.43 -16.08 42.99
C GLY A 56 -25.03 -15.62 42.52
N VAL A 57 -24.05 -16.53 42.57
CA VAL A 57 -22.65 -16.28 42.13
C VAL A 57 -22.55 -16.05 40.61
N SER A 58 -23.52 -16.56 39.83
CA SER A 58 -23.58 -16.33 38.39
C SER A 58 -23.99 -14.89 38.09
N LYS A 59 -23.10 -14.11 37.48
CA LYS A 59 -23.41 -12.78 36.93
C LYS A 59 -24.08 -12.93 35.56
N GLY A 60 -24.90 -11.94 35.19
CA GLY A 60 -25.44 -11.85 33.83
C GLY A 60 -24.33 -11.56 32.82
N GLY A 61 -24.68 -11.42 31.55
CA GLY A 61 -23.69 -11.12 30.51
C GLY A 61 -24.31 -10.98 29.14
N GLY A 62 -23.46 -10.97 28.11
CA GLY A 62 -23.91 -10.93 26.74
C GLY A 62 -22.93 -11.52 25.74
N TYR A 63 -23.49 -11.92 24.60
CA TYR A 63 -22.74 -12.32 23.42
C TYR A 63 -23.10 -11.37 22.27
N MET A 64 -22.10 -10.74 21.68
CA MET A 64 -22.30 -9.88 20.51
C MET A 64 -21.55 -10.47 19.32
N MET A 65 -22.29 -10.92 18.32
CA MET A 65 -21.74 -11.38 17.05
C MET A 65 -21.94 -10.31 15.99
N PHE A 66 -20.89 -10.02 15.22
CA PHE A 66 -21.00 -9.12 14.09
C PHE A 66 -19.99 -9.46 12.99
N GLU A 67 -20.28 -9.04 11.77
CA GLU A 67 -19.37 -9.15 10.63
C GLU A 67 -19.03 -7.76 10.10
N SER A 68 -17.73 -7.49 9.96
CA SER A 68 -17.23 -6.27 9.34
C SER A 68 -16.83 -6.54 7.89
N THR A 69 -16.85 -5.49 7.07
CA THR A 69 -16.52 -5.55 5.64
C THR A 69 -15.82 -4.26 5.20
N LEU A 70 -15.01 -4.36 4.15
CA LEU A 70 -14.43 -3.23 3.43
C LEU A 70 -15.08 -3.03 2.03
N GLU A 71 -16.13 -3.80 1.74
CA GLU A 71 -16.87 -3.72 0.48
C GLU A 71 -17.45 -2.31 0.26
N LEU A 72 -17.18 -1.74 -0.91
CA LEU A 72 -17.69 -0.42 -1.26
C LEU A 72 -19.18 -0.48 -1.60
N PRO A 73 -19.97 0.53 -1.21
CA PRO A 73 -21.36 0.63 -1.66
C PRO A 73 -21.47 0.67 -3.18
N ARG A 74 -22.50 0.03 -3.75
CA ARG A 74 -22.74 0.00 -5.21
C ARG A 74 -22.75 1.40 -5.83
N ALA A 75 -23.30 2.39 -5.13
CA ALA A 75 -23.32 3.77 -5.61
C ALA A 75 -21.91 4.37 -5.79
N THR A 76 -20.98 4.06 -4.87
CA THR A 76 -19.58 4.48 -4.97
C THR A 76 -18.86 3.74 -6.09
N LEU A 77 -19.10 2.43 -6.25
CA LEU A 77 -18.56 1.66 -7.38
C LEU A 77 -19.01 2.22 -8.73
N SER A 78 -20.29 2.57 -8.90
CA SER A 78 -20.79 3.18 -10.14
C SER A 78 -20.18 4.55 -10.42
N LYS A 79 -19.90 5.36 -9.38
CA LYS A 79 -19.17 6.63 -9.53
C LYS A 79 -17.73 6.40 -9.99
N ILE A 80 -17.04 5.42 -9.39
CA ILE A 80 -15.68 5.03 -9.78
C ILE A 80 -15.69 4.60 -11.24
N GLU A 81 -16.57 3.67 -11.62
CA GLU A 81 -16.68 3.16 -13.00
C GLU A 81 -16.94 4.28 -14.01
N SER A 82 -17.84 5.21 -13.68
CA SER A 82 -18.14 6.37 -14.54
C SER A 82 -16.93 7.30 -14.70
N ARG A 83 -16.16 7.53 -13.64
CA ARG A 83 -14.98 8.40 -13.68
C ARG A 83 -13.80 7.76 -14.41
N VAL A 84 -13.56 6.46 -14.21
CA VAL A 84 -12.47 5.76 -14.92
C VAL A 84 -12.79 5.56 -16.39
N SER A 85 -14.07 5.48 -16.76
CA SER A 85 -14.51 5.41 -18.16
C SER A 85 -14.20 6.66 -18.97
N THR A 86 -14.09 7.82 -18.32
CA THR A 86 -13.74 9.11 -18.97
C THR A 86 -12.25 9.42 -18.90
N GLU A 87 -11.47 8.52 -18.34
CA GLU A 87 -10.06 8.74 -18.09
C GLU A 87 -9.23 8.57 -19.38
N PRO A 88 -8.29 9.49 -19.70
CA PRO A 88 -7.49 9.40 -20.92
C PRO A 88 -6.73 8.07 -21.04
N GLY A 89 -6.84 7.39 -22.18
CA GLY A 89 -6.18 6.11 -22.41
C GLY A 89 -6.87 4.90 -21.78
N ALA A 90 -8.03 5.06 -21.15
CA ALA A 90 -8.87 3.94 -20.75
C ALA A 90 -9.48 3.25 -21.99
N VAL A 91 -9.51 1.91 -21.98
CA VAL A 91 -10.17 1.10 -23.02
C VAL A 91 -11.47 0.53 -22.47
N LEU A 92 -12.57 0.74 -23.20
CA LEU A 92 -13.90 0.25 -22.82
C LEU A 92 -14.13 -1.21 -23.29
N PRO A 93 -14.87 -2.05 -22.54
CA PRO A 93 -15.43 -1.75 -21.21
C PRO A 93 -14.35 -1.77 -20.12
N VAL A 94 -14.42 -0.81 -19.20
CA VAL A 94 -13.54 -0.79 -18.03
C VAL A 94 -13.94 -1.86 -17.03
N THR A 95 -12.96 -2.43 -16.34
CA THR A 95 -13.19 -3.34 -15.21
C THR A 95 -12.56 -2.76 -13.96
N ILE A 96 -13.32 -2.74 -12.86
CA ILE A 96 -12.85 -2.29 -11.56
C ILE A 96 -12.86 -3.45 -10.56
N SER A 97 -11.79 -3.59 -9.79
CA SER A 97 -11.67 -4.60 -8.74
C SER A 97 -10.71 -4.12 -7.64
N PRO A 98 -10.77 -4.64 -6.42
CA PRO A 98 -9.71 -4.37 -5.45
C PRO A 98 -8.41 -5.09 -5.87
N PRO A 99 -7.24 -4.62 -5.43
CA PRO A 99 -5.99 -5.34 -5.68
C PRO A 99 -6.03 -6.73 -5.01
N PRO A 100 -5.37 -7.74 -5.58
CA PRO A 100 -5.16 -8.98 -4.87
C PRO A 100 -4.31 -8.73 -3.62
N PHE A 101 -4.83 -9.10 -2.45
CA PHE A 101 -4.11 -9.01 -1.19
C PHE A 101 -3.31 -10.29 -0.96
N GLU A 102 -2.03 -10.16 -0.61
CA GLU A 102 -1.16 -11.29 -0.33
C GLU A 102 -1.24 -11.74 1.12
N ASN A 103 -1.41 -10.76 2.02
CA ASN A 103 -1.47 -11.00 3.45
C ASN A 103 -2.36 -9.97 4.13
N GLY A 104 -2.93 -10.33 5.28
CA GLY A 104 -3.83 -9.46 6.00
C GLY A 104 -4.01 -9.88 7.45
N THR A 105 -4.18 -8.90 8.34
CA THR A 105 -4.58 -9.12 9.72
C THR A 105 -5.78 -8.26 10.05
N VAL A 106 -6.61 -8.74 10.97
CA VAL A 106 -7.76 -8.00 11.46
C VAL A 106 -7.84 -8.08 12.99
N GLN A 107 -8.13 -6.94 13.61
CA GLN A 107 -8.29 -6.81 15.06
C GLN A 107 -9.58 -6.06 15.38
N CYS A 108 -10.18 -6.41 16.51
CA CYS A 108 -11.35 -5.74 17.07
C CYS A 108 -10.94 -4.95 18.31
N ILE A 109 -11.52 -3.76 18.46
CA ILE A 109 -11.47 -2.94 19.66
C ILE A 109 -12.90 -2.89 20.18
N ALA A 110 -13.16 -3.47 21.35
CA ALA A 110 -14.48 -3.50 21.97
C ALA A 110 -14.38 -3.02 23.40
N LEU A 111 -14.89 -1.80 23.65
CA LEU A 111 -14.84 -1.13 24.95
C LEU A 111 -13.41 -1.04 25.51
N ASP A 112 -13.05 -1.92 26.44
CA ASP A 112 -11.79 -1.95 27.18
C ASP A 112 -10.81 -3.04 26.70
N LEU A 113 -11.17 -3.83 25.68
CA LEU A 113 -10.32 -4.88 25.13
C LEU A 113 -10.04 -4.67 23.64
N GLN A 114 -8.78 -4.88 23.24
CA GLN A 114 -8.34 -4.88 21.85
C GLN A 114 -7.57 -6.15 21.52
N GLY A 115 -7.88 -6.77 20.38
CA GLY A 115 -7.11 -7.88 19.84
C GLY A 115 -7.81 -8.58 18.67
N SER A 116 -7.15 -9.58 18.11
CA SER A 116 -7.73 -10.46 17.09
C SER A 116 -8.63 -11.53 17.72
N GLY A 117 -9.27 -12.37 16.91
CA GLY A 117 -9.92 -13.58 17.42
C GLY A 117 -8.99 -14.43 18.29
N GLY A 118 -9.50 -14.89 19.43
CA GLY A 118 -8.75 -15.63 20.45
C GLY A 118 -8.12 -14.75 21.53
N THR A 119 -8.51 -13.49 21.66
CA THR A 119 -7.99 -12.58 22.70
C THR A 119 -8.84 -12.67 23.95
N ASP A 120 -8.22 -13.01 25.09
CA ASP A 120 -8.83 -12.97 26.41
C ASP A 120 -8.44 -11.69 27.15
N ALA A 121 -9.38 -11.08 27.86
CA ALA A 121 -9.05 -10.04 28.83
C ALA A 121 -8.19 -10.64 29.96
N THR A 122 -7.16 -9.89 30.35
CA THR A 122 -6.32 -10.29 31.48
C THR A 122 -7.14 -10.35 32.78
N PRO A 123 -6.91 -11.36 33.65
CA PRO A 123 -7.55 -11.40 34.95
C PRO A 123 -7.21 -10.14 35.74
N ALA A 124 -8.23 -9.46 36.24
CA ALA A 124 -8.09 -8.25 37.03
C ALA A 124 -8.80 -8.43 38.39
N PRO A 125 -8.36 -7.74 39.46
CA PRO A 125 -8.99 -7.83 40.78
C PRO A 125 -10.48 -7.49 40.74
N GLU A 126 -11.25 -8.06 41.68
CA GLU A 126 -12.67 -7.71 41.81
C GLU A 126 -12.85 -6.19 42.00
N GLY A 127 -13.80 -5.61 41.26
CA GLY A 127 -14.07 -4.18 41.27
C GLY A 127 -13.33 -3.38 40.19
N THR A 128 -12.41 -3.99 39.45
CA THR A 128 -11.88 -3.39 38.21
C THR A 128 -12.93 -3.43 37.10
N PHE A 129 -13.01 -2.34 36.32
CA PHE A 129 -13.90 -2.29 35.17
C PHE A 129 -13.42 -3.30 34.12
N ARG A 130 -14.28 -4.26 33.79
CA ARG A 130 -14.05 -5.26 32.76
C ARG A 130 -15.34 -5.45 31.96
N ALA A 131 -15.40 -4.92 30.76
CA ALA A 131 -16.62 -4.94 29.95
C ALA A 131 -16.59 -6.05 28.90
N THR A 132 -15.49 -6.15 28.15
CA THR A 132 -15.27 -7.23 27.19
C THR A 132 -14.37 -8.29 27.82
N GLU A 133 -14.87 -9.52 27.92
CA GLU A 133 -14.16 -10.63 28.53
C GLU A 133 -13.30 -11.38 27.52
N GLN A 134 -13.81 -11.58 26.29
CA GLN A 134 -13.13 -12.28 25.22
C GLN A 134 -13.52 -11.71 23.84
N ILE A 135 -12.57 -11.73 22.91
CA ILE A 135 -12.77 -11.52 21.48
C ILE A 135 -12.47 -12.84 20.78
N LEU A 136 -13.49 -13.43 20.17
CA LEU A 136 -13.40 -14.63 19.35
C LEU A 136 -13.63 -14.26 17.88
N GLY A 137 -13.22 -15.14 16.96
CA GLY A 137 -13.49 -14.99 15.53
C GLY A 137 -12.23 -14.88 14.68
N ALA A 138 -12.25 -13.99 13.71
CA ALA A 138 -11.22 -13.89 12.69
C ALA A 138 -9.89 -13.29 13.21
N THR A 139 -8.78 -13.82 12.70
CA THR A 139 -7.43 -13.23 12.82
C THR A 139 -6.92 -12.72 11.47
N VAL A 140 -7.38 -13.36 10.39
CA VAL A 140 -7.18 -13.00 8.99
C VAL A 140 -8.58 -12.82 8.37
N PRO A 141 -8.84 -11.74 7.61
CA PRO A 141 -10.12 -11.57 6.93
C PRO A 141 -10.27 -12.58 5.77
N THR A 142 -11.40 -12.56 5.06
CA THR A 142 -11.64 -13.47 3.93
C THR A 142 -10.65 -13.33 2.77
N MET A 143 -9.90 -12.22 2.70
CA MET A 143 -8.93 -11.91 1.63
C MET A 143 -9.54 -11.88 0.23
N ASP A 144 -10.87 -11.77 0.15
CA ASP A 144 -11.63 -11.56 -1.08
C ASP A 144 -11.89 -10.07 -1.32
N ALA A 145 -12.72 -9.75 -2.31
CA ALA A 145 -13.03 -8.36 -2.63
C ALA A 145 -13.71 -7.58 -1.49
N ALA A 146 -14.39 -8.28 -0.59
CA ALA A 146 -15.12 -7.67 0.53
C ALA A 146 -14.27 -7.60 1.80
N ASN A 147 -13.23 -8.43 1.94
CA ASN A 147 -12.39 -8.54 3.14
C ASN A 147 -13.23 -8.61 4.42
N ARG A 148 -14.14 -9.58 4.47
CA ARG A 148 -15.05 -9.77 5.60
C ARG A 148 -14.32 -10.37 6.79
N ALA A 149 -14.71 -9.95 7.99
CA ALA A 149 -14.22 -10.54 9.23
C ALA A 149 -15.35 -10.63 10.26
N ALA A 150 -15.61 -11.85 10.74
CA ALA A 150 -16.60 -12.13 11.76
C ALA A 150 -15.95 -12.15 13.15
N PHE A 151 -16.61 -11.51 14.11
CA PHE A 151 -16.21 -11.46 15.51
C PHE A 151 -17.36 -11.88 16.41
N ASN A 152 -17.02 -12.50 17.53
CA ASN A 152 -17.92 -12.75 18.64
C ASN A 152 -17.30 -12.22 19.92
N LEU A 153 -18.00 -11.33 20.61
CA LEU A 153 -17.58 -10.72 21.85
C LEU A 153 -18.31 -11.40 23.00
N VAL A 154 -17.55 -11.86 23.99
CA VAL A 154 -18.09 -12.28 25.29
C VAL A 154 -18.02 -11.08 26.20
N LEU A 155 -19.17 -10.67 26.74
CA LEU A 155 -19.33 -9.45 27.51
C LEU A 155 -19.73 -9.79 28.94
N SER A 156 -19.17 -9.05 29.89
CA SER A 156 -19.66 -9.04 31.27
C SER A 156 -21.06 -8.42 31.33
N GLN A 157 -21.70 -8.49 32.49
CA GLN A 157 -23.00 -7.87 32.69
C GLN A 157 -22.97 -6.35 32.38
N GLU A 158 -21.96 -5.65 32.88
CA GLU A 158 -21.76 -4.23 32.65
C GLU A 158 -21.48 -3.94 31.16
N GLY A 159 -20.62 -4.74 30.53
CA GLY A 159 -20.31 -4.59 29.11
C GLY A 159 -21.52 -4.82 28.20
N ALA A 160 -22.35 -5.80 28.51
CA ALA A 160 -23.59 -6.07 27.80
C ALA A 160 -24.57 -4.89 27.88
N ILE A 161 -24.72 -4.27 29.07
CA ILE A 161 -25.58 -3.10 29.26
C ILE A 161 -25.04 -1.89 28.47
N ILE A 162 -23.72 -1.64 28.53
CA ILE A 162 -23.08 -0.55 27.80
C ILE A 162 -23.26 -0.74 26.29
N MET A 163 -23.01 -1.94 25.78
CA MET A 163 -23.21 -2.26 24.35
C MET A 163 -24.65 -2.05 23.91
N GLU A 164 -25.61 -2.57 24.68
CA GLU A 164 -27.03 -2.44 24.36
C GLU A 164 -27.47 -0.98 24.30
N GLN A 165 -27.06 -0.18 25.28
CA GLN A 165 -27.36 1.26 25.31
C GLN A 165 -26.67 2.02 24.18
N ALA A 166 -25.41 1.74 23.92
CA ALA A 166 -24.64 2.37 22.85
C ALA A 166 -25.27 2.11 21.48
N ILE A 167 -25.64 0.85 21.18
CA ILE A 167 -26.32 0.49 19.93
C ILE A 167 -27.68 1.20 19.83
N LYS A 168 -28.48 1.23 20.90
CA LYS A 168 -29.79 1.91 20.91
C LYS A 168 -29.68 3.42 20.70
N GLN A 169 -28.58 4.03 21.12
CA GLN A 169 -28.30 5.47 20.93
C GLN A 169 -27.57 5.79 19.62
N GLY A 170 -27.27 4.78 18.79
CA GLY A 170 -26.54 4.98 17.54
C GLY A 170 -25.06 5.30 17.73
N LEU A 171 -24.48 4.97 18.90
CA LEU A 171 -23.06 5.08 19.17
C LEU A 171 -22.30 3.89 18.59
N THR A 172 -20.98 4.03 18.43
CA THR A 172 -20.08 3.01 17.87
C THR A 172 -19.10 2.50 18.94
N PRO A 173 -19.54 1.57 19.82
CA PRO A 173 -18.71 1.05 20.92
C PRO A 173 -17.64 0.04 20.46
N VAL A 174 -17.65 -0.32 19.18
CA VAL A 174 -16.73 -1.28 18.56
C VAL A 174 -16.04 -0.65 17.37
N GLY A 175 -14.73 -0.83 17.29
CA GLY A 175 -13.90 -0.54 16.13
C GLY A 175 -13.26 -1.82 15.58
N VAL A 176 -12.99 -1.86 14.28
CA VAL A 176 -12.21 -2.94 13.66
C VAL A 176 -11.09 -2.32 12.85
N VAL A 177 -9.90 -2.89 12.96
CA VAL A 177 -8.68 -2.43 12.30
C VAL A 177 -8.20 -3.52 11.37
N TYR A 178 -8.02 -3.15 10.11
CA TYR A 178 -7.47 -4.02 9.06
C TYR A 178 -6.06 -3.57 8.73
N SER A 179 -5.14 -4.52 8.58
CA SER A 179 -3.83 -4.30 7.98
C SER A 179 -3.72 -5.24 6.79
N LEU A 180 -3.65 -4.69 5.57
CA LEU A 180 -3.62 -5.47 4.33
C LEU A 180 -2.36 -5.18 3.55
N GLN A 181 -1.78 -6.21 2.96
CA GLN A 181 -0.58 -6.15 2.12
C GLN A 181 -0.94 -6.54 0.69
N TYR A 182 -0.49 -5.74 -0.28
CA TYR A 182 -0.71 -5.99 -1.70
C TYR A 182 0.54 -5.60 -2.49
N LEU A 183 0.74 -6.25 -3.64
CA LEU A 183 1.82 -5.90 -4.56
C LEU A 183 1.40 -4.80 -5.52
N ALA A 184 2.33 -3.89 -5.77
CA ALA A 184 2.15 -2.80 -6.72
C ALA A 184 3.46 -2.45 -7.44
N LEU A 185 3.33 -1.95 -8.66
CA LEU A 185 4.44 -1.43 -9.44
C LEU A 185 4.73 -0.03 -8.96
N ARG A 186 5.94 0.19 -8.44
CA ARG A 186 6.41 1.53 -8.09
C ARG A 186 6.61 2.34 -9.39
N PRO A 187 6.34 3.66 -9.35
CA PRO A 187 6.61 4.53 -10.50
C PRO A 187 8.08 4.42 -10.90
N SER A 188 8.38 4.55 -12.20
CA SER A 188 9.76 4.64 -12.65
C SER A 188 10.35 5.98 -12.17
N LEU A 189 11.26 5.94 -11.21
CA LEU A 189 12.04 7.11 -10.81
C LEU A 189 13.08 7.39 -11.90
N ASP A 190 12.84 8.43 -12.70
CA ASP A 190 13.81 8.95 -13.68
C ASP A 190 14.47 10.19 -13.07
N VAL A 191 15.63 10.02 -12.44
CA VAL A 191 16.36 11.09 -11.77
C VAL A 191 17.77 11.17 -12.32
N THR A 192 18.18 12.36 -12.73
CA THR A 192 19.56 12.70 -13.05
C THR A 192 20.20 13.42 -11.87
N ILE A 193 21.28 12.86 -11.34
CA ILE A 193 22.09 13.50 -10.30
C ILE A 193 23.38 13.99 -10.94
N THR A 194 23.62 15.29 -10.86
CA THR A 194 24.89 15.92 -11.21
C THR A 194 25.61 16.28 -9.94
N ALA A 195 26.83 15.77 -9.75
CA ALA A 195 27.59 16.00 -8.53
C ALA A 195 29.05 16.38 -8.81
N HIS A 196 29.55 17.39 -8.10
CA HIS A 196 30.96 17.76 -8.07
C HIS A 196 31.69 16.88 -7.05
N LEU A 197 32.18 15.72 -7.50
CA LEU A 197 32.69 14.64 -6.63
C LEU A 197 33.76 15.12 -5.61
N GLU A 198 34.64 16.05 -5.98
CA GLU A 198 35.66 16.59 -5.05
C GLU A 198 35.05 17.37 -3.87
N GLN A 199 34.07 18.23 -4.16
CA GLN A 199 33.35 19.00 -3.14
C GLN A 199 32.51 18.07 -2.26
N VAL A 200 31.86 17.08 -2.88
CA VAL A 200 31.05 16.08 -2.18
C VAL A 200 31.93 15.23 -1.26
N TYR A 201 33.06 14.72 -1.74
CA TYR A 201 34.01 13.95 -0.93
C TYR A 201 34.53 14.76 0.27
N SER A 202 34.91 16.03 0.05
CA SER A 202 35.39 16.92 1.11
C SER A 202 34.33 17.19 2.17
N GLY A 203 33.10 17.52 1.74
CA GLY A 203 31.98 17.77 2.65
C GLY A 203 31.58 16.54 3.45
N LEU A 204 31.53 15.36 2.81
CA LEU A 204 31.25 14.09 3.48
C LEU A 204 32.38 13.71 4.45
N SER A 205 33.65 13.82 4.06
CA SER A 205 34.80 13.53 4.95
C SER A 205 34.80 14.39 6.21
N ALA A 206 34.55 15.70 6.06
CA ALA A 206 34.46 16.62 7.19
C ALA A 206 33.32 16.26 8.17
N SER A 207 32.21 15.74 7.64
CA SER A 207 31.08 15.27 8.46
C SER A 207 31.41 13.99 9.24
N LEU A 208 32.29 13.14 8.70
CA LEU A 208 32.69 11.85 9.28
C LEU A 208 33.74 12.00 10.38
N GLU A 209 34.66 12.96 10.25
CA GLU A 209 35.72 13.20 11.25
C GLU A 209 35.19 13.88 12.53
N GLY A 210 34.02 14.52 12.48
CA GLY A 210 33.53 15.39 13.54
C GLY A 210 32.72 14.75 14.67
N GLN A 211 31.99 13.63 14.48
CA GLN A 211 31.01 13.15 15.47
C GLN A 211 30.73 11.63 15.45
N TYR A 212 31.30 10.89 16.42
CA TYR A 212 31.02 9.46 16.60
C TYR A 212 29.62 9.16 17.17
N MET A 213 29.01 10.12 17.89
CA MET A 213 27.70 9.94 18.56
C MET A 213 26.49 10.37 17.72
N TYR A 214 26.69 11.13 16.64
CA TYR A 214 25.62 11.72 15.81
C TYR A 214 25.88 11.58 14.31
N PHE A 215 26.52 10.48 13.90
CA PHE A 215 26.88 10.18 12.51
C PHE A 215 25.77 10.47 11.49
N LYS A 216 24.54 9.99 11.75
CA LYS A 216 23.39 10.20 10.85
C LYS A 216 23.00 11.68 10.70
N VAL A 217 23.05 12.44 11.79
CA VAL A 217 22.65 13.85 11.81
C VAL A 217 23.70 14.71 11.10
N GLY A 218 24.99 14.41 11.28
CA GLY A 218 26.08 15.09 10.58
C GLY A 218 26.05 14.86 9.07
N LEU A 219 25.72 13.63 8.65
CA LEU A 219 25.60 13.26 7.25
C LEU A 219 24.44 13.99 6.55
N GLU A 220 23.26 14.02 7.16
CA GLU A 220 22.10 14.73 6.63
C GLU A 220 22.38 16.23 6.46
N ALA A 221 23.02 16.86 7.45
CA ALA A 221 23.40 18.28 7.38
C ALA A 221 24.44 18.56 6.28
N ALA A 222 25.41 17.66 6.08
CA ALA A 222 26.40 17.80 5.01
C ALA A 222 25.75 17.68 3.62
N LEU A 223 24.78 16.78 3.44
CA LEU A 223 24.04 16.65 2.19
C LEU A 223 23.19 17.89 1.89
N GLU A 224 22.51 18.46 2.88
CA GLU A 224 21.76 19.70 2.72
C GLU A 224 22.68 20.87 2.34
N TRP A 225 23.84 20.96 2.98
CA TRP A 225 24.85 21.97 2.66
C TRP A 225 25.41 21.80 1.24
N LEU A 226 25.74 20.58 0.83
CA LEU A 226 26.22 20.28 -0.53
C LEU A 226 25.17 20.59 -1.60
N LYS A 227 23.88 20.34 -1.33
CA LYS A 227 22.79 20.78 -2.20
C LYS A 227 22.71 22.31 -2.26
N ALA A 228 22.77 22.99 -1.11
CA ALA A 228 22.67 24.45 -1.04
C ALA A 228 23.80 25.17 -1.80
N GLN A 229 24.98 24.56 -1.89
CA GLN A 229 26.11 25.06 -2.65
C GLN A 229 26.08 24.69 -4.15
N GLY A 230 25.10 23.90 -4.59
CA GLY A 230 25.04 23.38 -5.95
C GLY A 230 26.04 22.27 -6.25
N ALA A 231 26.77 21.77 -5.24
CA ALA A 231 27.71 20.66 -5.38
C ALA A 231 26.99 19.34 -5.73
N ILE A 232 25.71 19.21 -5.34
CA ILE A 232 24.81 18.14 -5.77
C ILE A 232 23.54 18.78 -6.33
N THR A 233 23.25 18.50 -7.59
CA THR A 233 22.01 18.88 -8.27
C THR A 233 21.24 17.62 -8.61
N VAL A 234 19.99 17.55 -8.17
CA VAL A 234 19.08 16.42 -8.45
C VAL A 234 17.99 16.93 -9.36
N THR A 235 17.83 16.32 -10.53
CA THR A 235 16.81 16.66 -11.51
C THR A 235 15.92 15.44 -11.70
N VAL A 236 14.64 15.57 -11.34
CA VAL A 236 13.63 14.53 -11.57
C VAL A 236 13.08 14.72 -12.98
N ASN A 237 13.41 13.81 -13.90
CA ASN A 237 13.08 13.89 -15.33
C ASN A 237 11.64 13.44 -15.65
N LYS A 238 10.96 12.68 -14.76
CA LYS A 238 9.56 12.24 -14.97
C LYS A 238 8.61 12.41 -13.76
N PHE A 239 7.76 13.44 -13.91
CA PHE A 239 6.32 13.59 -13.60
C PHE A 239 5.70 13.77 -12.19
N SER A 240 4.70 14.68 -12.23
CA SER A 240 3.51 15.03 -11.42
C SER A 240 3.60 15.32 -9.91
N ASP A 241 3.21 16.56 -9.59
CA ASP A 241 2.96 17.21 -8.29
C ASP A 241 4.17 17.46 -7.36
N ASP A 242 4.23 18.68 -6.82
CA ASP A 242 5.36 19.21 -6.04
C ASP A 242 5.66 18.44 -4.74
N ALA A 243 4.66 17.76 -4.18
CA ALA A 243 4.80 16.97 -2.95
C ALA A 243 5.57 15.67 -3.21
N ASP A 244 5.24 14.96 -4.29
CA ASP A 244 5.90 13.70 -4.66
C ASP A 244 7.35 13.93 -5.13
N LEU A 245 7.65 15.13 -5.67
CA LEU A 245 9.01 15.52 -6.06
C LEU A 245 9.98 15.55 -4.89
N LYS A 246 9.58 16.09 -3.73
CA LYS A 246 10.48 16.22 -2.55
C LYS A 246 10.85 14.87 -1.96
N ASP A 247 9.88 13.96 -1.86
CA ASP A 247 10.11 12.62 -1.32
C ASP A 247 10.98 11.79 -2.28
N GLN A 248 10.78 11.94 -3.59
CA GLN A 248 11.60 11.31 -4.61
C GLN A 248 13.03 11.87 -4.66
N GLU A 249 13.20 13.20 -4.57
CA GLU A 249 14.52 13.82 -4.46
C GLU A 249 15.27 13.29 -3.23
N LYS A 250 14.59 13.24 -2.07
CA LYS A 250 15.17 12.74 -0.83
C LYS A 250 15.61 11.29 -0.98
N TRP A 251 14.76 10.43 -1.55
CA TRP A 251 15.09 9.04 -1.78
C TRP A 251 16.26 8.87 -2.76
N ALA A 252 16.28 9.63 -3.86
CA ALA A 252 17.37 9.59 -4.84
C ALA A 252 18.72 10.05 -4.24
N LEU A 253 18.70 11.11 -3.42
CA LEU A 253 19.90 11.57 -2.69
C LEU A 253 20.41 10.53 -1.71
N GLN A 254 19.49 9.88 -0.99
CA GLN A 254 19.86 8.85 -0.03
C GLN A 254 20.53 7.68 -0.74
N LEU A 255 19.95 7.18 -1.84
CA LEU A 255 20.56 6.13 -2.66
C LEU A 255 21.93 6.53 -3.21
N PHE A 256 22.06 7.77 -3.73
CA PHE A 256 23.33 8.29 -4.22
C PHE A 256 24.38 8.37 -3.11
N THR A 257 24.00 8.85 -1.94
CA THR A 257 24.90 8.98 -0.79
C THR A 257 25.33 7.61 -0.26
N ASP A 258 24.39 6.68 -0.12
CA ASP A 258 24.68 5.30 0.31
C ASP A 258 25.70 4.64 -0.64
N HIS A 259 25.58 4.87 -1.95
CA HIS A 259 26.55 4.42 -2.94
C HIS A 259 27.93 5.07 -2.74
N LEU A 260 28.00 6.40 -2.61
CA LEU A 260 29.26 7.11 -2.39
C LEU A 260 29.94 6.72 -1.08
N LEU A 261 29.19 6.55 0.00
CA LEU A 261 29.71 6.09 1.28
C LEU A 261 30.29 4.68 1.19
N ALA A 262 29.59 3.77 0.50
CA ALA A 262 30.07 2.41 0.29
C ALA A 262 31.34 2.37 -0.57
N GLU A 263 31.44 3.25 -1.58
CA GLU A 263 32.57 3.29 -2.50
C GLU A 263 33.82 3.99 -1.92
N TRP A 264 33.63 5.12 -1.23
CA TRP A 264 34.73 5.97 -0.76
C TRP A 264 35.09 5.78 0.71
N PHE A 265 34.15 5.32 1.55
CA PHE A 265 34.31 5.27 3.00
C PHE A 265 34.00 3.86 3.53
N THR A 266 34.84 2.90 3.15
CA THR A 266 34.76 1.54 3.70
C THR A 266 35.13 1.57 5.20
N PRO A 267 34.26 1.09 6.11
CA PRO A 267 34.58 1.05 7.53
C PRO A 267 35.70 0.04 7.80
N THR A 268 36.89 0.52 8.17
CA THR A 268 38.08 -0.32 8.44
C THR A 268 38.06 -0.95 9.84
N LEU A 269 37.03 -0.70 10.66
CA LEU A 269 36.96 -1.20 12.04
C LEU A 269 36.36 -2.61 12.11
N ALA A 270 37.20 -3.62 11.92
CA ALA A 270 37.09 -4.85 12.70
C ALA A 270 37.99 -4.69 13.94
N PRO A 271 37.46 -4.62 15.18
CA PRO A 271 38.29 -4.45 16.36
C PRO A 271 39.27 -5.62 16.50
N GLY A 272 40.58 -5.36 16.45
CA GLY A 272 41.63 -6.31 16.85
C GLY A 272 42.60 -6.86 15.78
N LYS A 273 42.63 -6.35 14.54
CA LYS A 273 43.62 -6.79 13.53
C LYS A 273 44.53 -5.64 13.07
N PRO A 274 45.87 -5.75 13.15
CA PRO A 274 46.77 -4.73 12.61
C PRO A 274 46.55 -4.53 11.11
N ALA A 275 46.48 -3.28 10.68
CA ALA A 275 46.28 -2.90 9.28
C ALA A 275 47.43 -3.48 8.43
N THR A 276 47.07 -4.37 7.49
CA THR A 276 47.95 -4.74 6.38
C THR A 276 47.96 -3.56 5.42
N PRO A 277 49.11 -3.08 4.91
CA PRO A 277 49.12 -1.96 3.97
C PRO A 277 48.25 -2.31 2.76
N THR A 278 47.20 -1.51 2.55
CA THR A 278 46.31 -1.61 1.40
C THR A 278 47.13 -1.39 0.13
N PRO A 279 47.09 -2.29 -0.87
CA PRO A 279 47.75 -2.03 -2.14
C PRO A 279 47.16 -0.76 -2.76
N THR A 280 48.03 0.12 -3.24
CA THR A 280 47.64 1.34 -3.97
C THR A 280 46.68 0.96 -5.10
N PRO A 281 45.51 1.63 -5.22
CA PRO A 281 44.59 1.35 -6.32
C PRO A 281 45.33 1.52 -7.65
N THR A 282 45.40 0.43 -8.41
CA THR A 282 45.91 0.49 -9.78
C THR A 282 44.92 1.34 -10.59
N PRO A 283 45.37 2.35 -11.36
CA PRO A 283 44.47 3.17 -12.15
C PRO A 283 43.60 2.27 -13.02
N THR A 284 42.29 2.38 -12.86
CA THR A 284 41.30 1.66 -13.65
C THR A 284 41.54 1.98 -15.13
N PRO A 285 41.72 0.97 -16.01
CA PRO A 285 41.94 1.23 -17.43
C PRO A 285 40.75 2.01 -17.97
N THR A 286 41.04 3.09 -18.69
CA THR A 286 40.04 3.94 -19.36
C THR A 286 39.13 3.04 -20.21
N PRO A 287 37.79 3.16 -20.07
CA PRO A 287 36.87 2.35 -20.87
C PRO A 287 37.16 2.60 -22.35
N THR A 288 37.52 1.53 -23.06
CA THR A 288 37.71 1.57 -24.51
C THR A 288 36.36 1.89 -25.15
N PRO A 289 36.26 2.85 -26.09
CA PRO A 289 35.00 3.20 -26.72
C PRO A 289 34.38 1.94 -27.33
N THR A 290 33.15 1.63 -26.89
CA THR A 290 32.37 0.52 -27.43
C THR A 290 32.09 0.80 -28.91
N PRO A 291 32.40 -0.10 -29.85
CA PRO A 291 32.15 0.12 -31.26
C PRO A 291 30.66 0.38 -31.48
N THR A 292 30.36 1.48 -32.17
CA THR A 292 29.01 1.88 -32.55
C THR A 292 28.33 0.74 -33.31
N PRO A 293 27.13 0.30 -32.92
CA PRO A 293 26.43 -0.76 -33.64
C PRO A 293 26.20 -0.34 -35.10
N THR A 294 26.62 -1.20 -36.02
CA THR A 294 26.40 -1.05 -37.45
C THR A 294 24.88 -1.02 -37.72
N PRO A 295 24.36 -0.07 -38.52
CA PRO A 295 22.94 0.02 -38.77
C PRO A 295 22.40 -1.27 -39.38
N THR A 296 21.38 -1.85 -38.74
CA THR A 296 20.65 -3.01 -39.23
C THR A 296 20.02 -2.67 -40.58
N PRO A 297 20.16 -3.51 -41.63
CA PRO A 297 19.57 -3.25 -42.92
C PRO A 297 18.05 -3.13 -42.82
N THR A 298 17.52 -2.07 -43.40
CA THR A 298 16.08 -1.78 -43.45
C THR A 298 15.34 -2.94 -44.16
N PRO A 299 14.27 -3.50 -43.56
CA PRO A 299 13.51 -4.56 -44.21
C PRO A 299 12.90 -4.06 -45.52
N THR A 300 13.12 -4.82 -46.59
CA THR A 300 12.54 -4.58 -47.91
C THR A 300 11.01 -4.64 -47.82
N PRO A 301 10.27 -3.69 -48.41
CA PRO A 301 8.81 -3.69 -48.35
C PRO A 301 8.24 -4.98 -48.94
N THR A 302 7.38 -5.62 -48.17
CA THR A 302 6.62 -6.80 -48.59
C THR A 302 5.64 -6.38 -49.69
N PRO A 303 5.54 -7.11 -50.83
CA PRO A 303 4.64 -6.75 -51.90
C PRO A 303 3.18 -6.77 -51.45
N THR A 304 2.46 -5.70 -51.79
CA THR A 304 1.03 -5.52 -51.51
C THR A 304 0.21 -6.65 -52.12
N PRO A 305 -0.72 -7.28 -51.38
CA PRO A 305 -1.58 -8.33 -51.92
C PRO A 305 -2.46 -7.78 -53.05
N THR A 306 -2.50 -8.52 -54.16
CA THR A 306 -3.37 -8.25 -55.30
C THR A 306 -4.84 -8.38 -54.89
N PRO A 307 -5.71 -7.42 -55.26
CA PRO A 307 -7.13 -7.49 -54.88
C PRO A 307 -7.81 -8.70 -55.51
N THR A 308 -8.53 -9.45 -54.68
CA THR A 308 -9.38 -10.58 -55.07
C THR A 308 -10.54 -10.07 -55.94
N PRO A 309 -10.83 -10.71 -57.10
CA PRO A 309 -11.93 -10.29 -57.96
C PRO A 309 -13.28 -10.43 -57.25
N THR A 310 -14.12 -9.42 -57.43
CA THR A 310 -15.47 -9.32 -56.87
C THR A 310 -16.39 -10.38 -57.50
N PRO A 311 -17.19 -11.13 -56.72
CA PRO A 311 -18.11 -12.11 -57.28
C PRO A 311 -19.22 -11.42 -58.08
N ASN A 312 -19.51 -11.99 -59.25
CA ASN A 312 -20.54 -11.56 -60.20
C ASN A 312 -21.95 -11.67 -59.58
N PRO A 313 -22.86 -10.69 -59.76
CA PRO A 313 -24.20 -10.75 -59.22
C PRO A 313 -25.02 -11.93 -59.78
N THR A 314 -25.63 -12.68 -58.87
CA THR A 314 -26.60 -13.75 -59.15
C THR A 314 -27.85 -13.17 -59.83
N PRO A 315 -28.33 -13.73 -60.95
CA PRO A 315 -29.54 -13.25 -61.62
C PRO A 315 -30.80 -13.54 -60.79
N THR A 316 -31.63 -12.52 -60.66
CA THR A 316 -32.94 -12.54 -60.00
C THR A 316 -33.92 -13.46 -60.74
N PRO A 317 -34.59 -14.41 -60.06
CA PRO A 317 -35.60 -15.25 -60.70
C PRO A 317 -36.87 -14.45 -61.01
N THR A 318 -37.38 -14.63 -62.22
CA THR A 318 -38.61 -14.02 -62.73
C THR A 318 -39.84 -14.74 -62.13
N PRO A 319 -40.83 -14.01 -61.58
CA PRO A 319 -42.01 -14.63 -61.00
C PRO A 319 -43.00 -15.08 -62.09
N ARG A 320 -43.70 -16.18 -61.82
CA ARG A 320 -44.84 -16.69 -62.61
C ARG A 320 -46.10 -16.65 -61.76
#